data_AF-A0A9D5DT31-F1
#
_entry.id   AF-A0A9D5DT31-F1
#
_cell.length_a   1.000
_cell.length_b   1.000
_cell.length_c   1.000
_cell.angle_alpha   90.00
_cell.angle_beta   90.00
_cell.angle_gamma   90.00
#
_symmetry.space_group_name_H-M   'P 1'
#
loop_
_entity.id
_entity.type
_entity.pdbx_description
1 polymer ?
#
loop_
_entity_poly.entity_id
_entity_poly.type
_entity_poly.pdbx_seq_one_letter_code
_entity_poly.pdbx_strand_id
1 'polypeptide(L)'
;MRSNNKIDKIFISHSVKDVEYVKSLVQLLNDIGIKKSENYIFCSSLSGYGIPYGESIFEFLKEELNKSNIMVLFVLSHNYYQSPPCLNEMGAAWITSKSYNSILTPNFDFRHISGAIDSSKISFHMHDENGLNTFKDKIVKLFELEEIDYKIWGEDRKRFIETIKGISYIEATNLNTQVQVEKVKKLNDEELELQLRFINVTDKDIEFKFIDFELVDSFGNEIQLLAEDKYLENYTLYRKENKVVKWVFQYDYKSNYNPRRDNGNLSKVSFEIYS
;
A
#
# COMPACT_ATOMS: atom_id res chain seq x y z
N MET A 1 -24.39 14.82 31.80
CA MET A 1 -23.02 14.34 31.50
C MET A 1 -22.56 15.04 30.22
N ARG A 2 -21.48 15.83 30.26
CA ARG A 2 -20.87 16.33 29.01
C ARG A 2 -20.26 15.12 28.30
N SER A 3 -20.80 14.72 27.16
CA SER A 3 -20.15 13.73 26.29
C SER A 3 -18.82 14.32 25.83
N ASN A 4 -17.71 13.81 26.35
CA ASN A 4 -16.39 14.26 25.97
C ASN A 4 -16.10 13.78 24.54
N ASN A 5 -16.38 14.64 23.54
CA ASN A 5 -16.17 14.37 22.11
C ASN A 5 -14.71 14.53 21.66
N LYS A 6 -13.81 14.86 22.59
CA LYS A 6 -12.37 14.99 22.33
C LYS A 6 -11.81 13.63 21.93
N ILE A 7 -11.07 13.60 20.82
CA ILE A 7 -10.33 12.43 20.38
C ILE A 7 -8.93 12.52 20.99
N ASP A 8 -8.48 11.41 21.57
CA ASP A 8 -7.17 11.32 22.23
C ASP A 8 -6.10 10.83 21.24
N LYS A 9 -6.50 9.98 20.29
CA LYS A 9 -5.58 9.20 19.46
C LYS A 9 -6.16 8.87 18.08
N ILE A 10 -5.29 8.81 17.08
CA ILE A 10 -5.61 8.38 15.72
C ILE A 10 -5.08 6.96 15.50
N PHE A 11 -5.91 6.05 15.01
CA PHE A 11 -5.47 4.79 14.44
C PHE A 11 -5.56 4.85 12.91
N ILE A 12 -4.47 4.48 12.21
CA ILE A 12 -4.45 4.43 10.74
C ILE A 12 -4.46 2.98 10.27
N SER A 13 -5.63 2.55 9.78
CA SER A 13 -5.82 1.23 9.16
C SER A 13 -5.53 1.32 7.66
N HIS A 14 -4.62 0.49 7.15
CA HIS A 14 -4.19 0.48 5.75
C HIS A 14 -3.63 -0.88 5.34
N SER A 15 -3.47 -1.12 4.04
CA SER A 15 -2.68 -2.26 3.55
C SER A 15 -1.18 -1.95 3.69
N VAL A 16 -0.38 -2.94 4.08
CA VAL A 16 1.09 -2.79 4.15
C VAL A 16 1.69 -2.34 2.81
N LYS A 17 1.05 -2.69 1.68
CA LYS A 17 1.46 -2.27 0.34
C LYS A 17 1.28 -0.77 0.07
N ASP A 18 0.47 -0.08 0.88
CA ASP A 18 0.15 1.34 0.73
C ASP A 18 0.96 2.22 1.71
N VAL A 19 2.04 1.68 2.30
CA VAL A 19 2.80 2.35 3.37
C VAL A 19 3.34 3.72 2.95
N GLU A 20 3.69 3.93 1.68
CA GLU A 20 4.19 5.24 1.19
C GLU A 20 3.10 6.33 1.24
N TYR A 21 1.85 5.98 0.94
CA TYR A 21 0.72 6.90 1.15
C TYR A 21 0.56 7.23 2.63
N VAL A 22 0.70 6.23 3.51
CA VAL A 22 0.53 6.40 4.95
C VAL A 22 1.64 7.23 5.59
N LYS A 23 2.89 7.06 5.17
CA LYS A 23 4.00 7.94 5.57
C LYS A 23 3.68 9.41 5.28
N SER A 24 3.19 9.68 4.07
CA SER A 24 2.79 11.02 3.64
C SER A 24 1.62 11.55 4.47
N LEU A 25 0.63 10.71 4.78
CA LEU A 25 -0.53 11.08 5.61
C LEU A 25 -0.12 11.38 7.05
N VAL A 26 0.78 10.59 7.65
CA VAL A 26 1.30 10.86 9.01
C VAL A 26 2.06 12.18 9.04
N GLN A 27 2.87 12.46 8.01
CA GLN A 27 3.54 13.76 7.92
C GLN A 27 2.53 14.91 7.83
N LEU A 28 1.46 14.78 7.04
CA LEU A 28 0.38 15.77 6.99
C LEU A 28 -0.31 15.97 8.36
N LEU A 29 -0.61 14.88 9.09
CA LEU A 29 -1.18 14.98 10.43
C LEU A 29 -0.27 15.74 11.40
N ASN A 30 1.04 15.52 11.29
CA ASN A 30 2.03 16.25 12.07
C ASN A 30 2.08 17.73 11.68
N ASP A 31 2.00 18.03 10.38
CA ASP A 31 1.94 19.41 9.87
C ASP A 31 0.65 20.12 10.34
N ILE A 32 -0.44 19.36 10.55
CA ILE A 32 -1.69 19.86 11.16
C ILE A 32 -1.54 20.13 12.69
N GLY A 33 -0.47 19.66 13.31
CA GLY A 33 -0.17 19.89 14.74
C GLY A 33 -0.41 18.70 15.65
N ILE A 34 -0.72 17.51 15.11
CA ILE A 34 -0.68 16.27 15.90
C ILE A 34 0.77 15.98 16.30
N LYS A 35 1.01 15.69 17.58
CA LYS A 35 2.38 15.45 18.06
C LYS A 35 2.94 14.14 17.50
N LYS A 36 4.21 14.16 17.13
CA LYS A 36 4.98 13.00 16.64
C LYS A 36 5.26 12.00 17.77
N SER A 37 4.28 11.17 18.10
CA SER A 37 4.41 10.12 19.12
C SER A 37 3.34 9.06 18.95
N GLU A 38 3.69 7.82 19.27
CA GLU A 38 2.77 6.68 19.38
C GLU A 38 1.59 6.91 20.33
N ASN A 39 1.67 7.90 21.22
CA ASN A 39 0.58 8.29 22.10
C ASN A 39 -0.58 8.98 21.36
N TYR A 40 -0.29 9.62 20.23
CA TYR A 40 -1.27 10.40 19.47
C TYR A 40 -1.62 9.77 18.12
N ILE A 41 -0.68 9.04 17.51
CA ILE A 41 -0.90 8.31 16.26
C ILE A 41 -0.41 6.89 16.44
N PHE A 42 -1.26 5.93 16.14
CA PHE A 42 -0.93 4.51 16.09
C PHE A 42 -1.04 3.98 14.66
N CYS A 43 0.06 3.41 14.16
CA CYS A 43 0.19 2.80 12.84
C CYS A 43 1.26 1.70 12.88
N SER A 44 0.83 0.44 12.83
CA SER A 44 1.71 -0.73 13.03
C SER A 44 2.83 -0.88 11.99
N SER A 45 2.68 -0.31 10.78
CA SER A 45 3.66 -0.39 9.70
C SER A 45 4.77 0.67 9.77
N LEU A 46 4.66 1.65 10.68
CA LEU A 46 5.60 2.77 10.78
C LEU A 46 6.42 2.71 12.07
N SER A 47 7.75 2.76 11.91
CA SER A 47 8.68 2.83 13.03
C SER A 47 8.41 4.09 13.88
N GLY A 48 8.32 3.92 15.20
CA GLY A 48 8.00 5.00 16.16
C GLY A 48 6.51 5.30 16.33
N TYR A 49 5.63 4.61 15.61
CA TYR A 49 4.17 4.70 15.72
C TYR A 49 3.50 3.31 15.91
N GLY A 50 4.30 2.26 16.07
CA GLY A 50 3.85 0.86 16.12
C GLY A 50 3.26 0.42 17.46
N ILE A 51 3.08 -0.89 17.62
CA ILE A 51 2.70 -1.51 18.90
C ILE A 51 3.95 -1.96 19.68
N PRO A 52 3.83 -2.14 21.01
CA PRO A 52 4.87 -2.79 21.80
C PRO A 52 5.27 -4.17 21.23
N TYR A 53 6.56 -4.49 21.33
CA TYR A 53 7.10 -5.74 20.81
C TYR A 53 6.44 -6.96 21.49
N GLY A 54 5.96 -7.90 20.67
CA GLY A 54 5.36 -9.15 21.13
C GLY A 54 3.85 -9.11 21.39
N GLU A 55 3.21 -7.94 21.22
CA GLU A 55 1.75 -7.83 21.36
C GLU A 55 1.01 -8.15 20.05
N SER A 56 -0.22 -8.66 20.16
CA SER A 56 -1.12 -8.83 19.03
C SER A 56 -1.75 -7.48 18.66
N ILE A 57 -1.69 -7.10 17.38
CA ILE A 57 -2.32 -5.86 16.87
C ILE A 57 -3.80 -5.82 17.26
N PHE A 58 -4.51 -6.94 17.17
CA PHE A 58 -5.94 -7.01 17.50
C PHE A 58 -6.21 -6.81 18.99
N GLU A 59 -5.35 -7.35 19.86
CA GLU A 59 -5.50 -7.20 21.31
C GLU A 59 -5.15 -5.77 21.72
N PHE A 60 -4.04 -5.24 21.23
CA PHE A 60 -3.65 -3.85 21.45
C PHE A 60 -4.73 -2.87 20.96
N LEU A 61 -5.22 -3.05 19.73
CA LEU A 61 -6.29 -2.22 19.18
C LEU A 61 -7.54 -2.29 20.05
N LYS A 62 -7.96 -3.50 20.47
CA LYS A 62 -9.13 -3.68 21.33
C LYS A 62 -8.94 -3.01 22.69
N GLU A 63 -7.78 -3.10 23.30
CA GLU A 63 -7.48 -2.43 24.55
C GLU A 63 -7.51 -0.90 24.40
N GLU A 64 -6.83 -0.39 23.39
CA GLU A 64 -6.75 1.04 23.10
C GLU A 64 -8.13 1.65 22.79
N LEU A 65 -8.95 0.95 22.01
CA LEU A 65 -10.33 1.34 21.70
C LEU A 65 -11.23 1.41 22.95
N ASN A 66 -10.92 0.61 23.99
CA ASN A 66 -11.66 0.64 25.26
C ASN A 66 -11.14 1.72 26.22
N LYS A 67 -9.84 2.05 26.16
CA LYS A 67 -9.18 2.98 27.09
C LYS A 67 -9.26 4.44 26.63
N SER A 68 -9.23 4.67 25.31
CA SER A 68 -9.04 6.00 24.71
C SER A 68 -10.16 6.33 23.72
N ASN A 69 -10.44 7.62 23.52
CA ASN A 69 -11.30 8.04 22.43
C ASN A 69 -10.51 8.03 21.12
N ILE A 70 -10.63 6.94 20.36
CA ILE A 70 -9.89 6.76 19.11
C ILE A 70 -10.72 7.19 17.90
N MET A 71 -10.07 7.96 17.03
CA MET A 71 -10.52 8.17 15.66
C MET A 71 -9.80 7.19 14.75
N VAL A 72 -10.55 6.49 13.91
CA VAL A 72 -9.97 5.56 12.93
C VAL A 72 -9.92 6.23 11.55
N LEU A 73 -8.76 6.20 10.91
CA LEU A 73 -8.58 6.57 9.50
C LEU A 73 -8.41 5.30 8.70
N PHE A 74 -9.39 5.00 7.84
CA PHE A 74 -9.28 3.92 6.87
C PHE A 74 -8.66 4.47 5.59
N VAL A 75 -7.45 4.01 5.25
CA VAL A 75 -6.82 4.30 3.96
C VAL A 75 -7.24 3.22 2.97
N LEU A 76 -8.23 3.55 2.14
CA LEU A 76 -8.87 2.60 1.24
C LEU A 76 -8.17 2.55 -0.12
N SER A 77 -7.87 1.35 -0.56
CA SER A 77 -7.23 1.02 -1.83
C SER A 77 -7.70 -0.35 -2.32
N HIS A 78 -7.34 -0.73 -3.54
CA HIS A 78 -7.52 -2.11 -3.99
C HIS A 78 -6.74 -3.10 -3.11
N ASN A 79 -5.53 -2.73 -2.67
CA ASN A 79 -4.70 -3.54 -1.76
C ASN A 79 -5.36 -3.74 -0.38
N TYR A 80 -6.10 -2.74 0.10
CA TYR A 80 -6.85 -2.82 1.36
C TYR A 80 -7.93 -3.89 1.28
N TYR A 81 -8.76 -3.83 0.23
CA TYR A 81 -9.87 -4.76 0.03
C TYR A 81 -9.44 -6.18 -0.33
N GLN A 82 -8.21 -6.35 -0.80
CA GLN A 82 -7.60 -7.67 -1.06
C GLN A 82 -6.90 -8.26 0.16
N SER A 83 -6.83 -7.55 1.29
CA SER A 83 -6.14 -7.99 2.50
C SER A 83 -7.16 -8.46 3.55
N PRO A 84 -7.31 -9.80 3.78
CA PRO A 84 -8.20 -10.31 4.83
C PRO A 84 -7.92 -9.73 6.23
N PRO A 85 -6.65 -9.55 6.66
CA PRO A 85 -6.35 -8.87 7.92
C PRO A 85 -6.95 -7.45 7.99
N CYS A 86 -6.79 -6.63 6.94
CA CYS A 86 -7.32 -5.26 6.92
C CYS A 86 -8.86 -5.22 6.96
N LEU A 87 -9.52 -6.17 6.31
CA LEU A 87 -10.99 -6.30 6.36
C LEU A 87 -11.47 -6.73 7.76
N ASN A 88 -10.72 -7.60 8.43
CA ASN A 88 -11.01 -8.00 9.81
C ASN A 88 -10.81 -6.82 10.78
N GLU A 89 -9.72 -6.07 10.62
CA GLU A 89 -9.46 -4.82 11.37
C GLU A 89 -10.56 -3.80 11.13
N MET A 90 -11.02 -3.63 9.89
CA MET A 90 -12.14 -2.76 9.52
C MET A 90 -13.42 -3.11 10.28
N GLY A 91 -13.79 -4.39 10.31
CA GLY A 91 -14.97 -4.85 11.03
C GLY A 91 -14.87 -4.59 12.53
N ALA A 92 -13.73 -4.92 13.14
CA ALA A 92 -13.51 -4.71 14.57
C ALA A 92 -13.53 -3.22 14.94
N ALA A 93 -12.81 -2.38 14.18
CA ALA A 93 -12.71 -0.95 14.41
C ALA A 93 -14.03 -0.20 14.15
N TRP A 94 -14.84 -0.65 13.18
CA TRP A 94 -16.14 -0.03 12.90
C TRP A 94 -17.13 -0.20 14.07
N ILE A 95 -17.15 -1.37 14.72
CA ILE A 95 -18.05 -1.64 15.83
C ILE A 95 -17.70 -0.81 17.08
N THR A 96 -16.40 -0.57 17.29
CA THR A 96 -15.85 -0.02 18.54
C THR A 96 -15.51 1.47 18.46
N SER A 97 -15.26 2.02 17.27
CA SER A 97 -14.82 3.40 17.12
C SER A 97 -15.95 4.41 17.37
N LYS A 98 -15.61 5.51 18.05
CA LYS A 98 -16.53 6.65 18.23
C LYS A 98 -16.58 7.55 16.99
N SER A 99 -15.51 7.56 16.19
CA SER A 99 -15.43 8.31 14.95
C SER A 99 -14.51 7.59 13.96
N TYR A 100 -14.89 7.56 12.70
CA TYR A 100 -14.03 7.12 11.62
C TYR A 100 -14.14 8.05 10.41
N ASN A 101 -13.06 8.11 9.64
CA ASN A 101 -13.02 8.71 8.31
C ASN A 101 -12.42 7.71 7.32
N SER A 102 -12.90 7.75 6.10
CA SER A 102 -12.30 7.01 5.00
C SER A 102 -11.54 7.96 4.09
N ILE A 103 -10.33 7.57 3.71
CA ILE A 103 -9.45 8.35 2.83
C ILE A 103 -9.08 7.42 1.68
N LEU A 104 -9.48 7.77 0.46
CA LEU A 104 -9.25 6.93 -0.71
C LEU A 104 -7.90 7.27 -1.34
N THR A 105 -7.12 6.23 -1.64
CA THR A 105 -5.95 6.37 -2.51
C THR A 105 -6.38 6.91 -3.88
N PRO A 106 -5.51 7.62 -4.62
CA PRO A 106 -5.88 8.25 -5.89
C PRO A 106 -6.45 7.28 -6.94
N ASN A 107 -5.95 6.05 -6.98
CA ASN A 107 -6.33 5.04 -7.96
C ASN A 107 -7.50 4.14 -7.52
N PHE A 108 -8.17 4.45 -6.41
CA PHE A 108 -9.29 3.65 -5.87
C PHE A 108 -10.61 4.42 -5.92
N ASP A 109 -11.62 3.85 -6.56
CA ASP A 109 -12.90 4.50 -6.82
C ASP A 109 -13.93 4.26 -5.70
N PHE A 110 -14.73 5.28 -5.38
CA PHE A 110 -15.82 5.19 -4.40
C PHE A 110 -16.80 4.03 -4.66
N ARG A 111 -17.03 3.66 -5.92
CA ARG A 111 -17.91 2.54 -6.31
C ARG A 111 -17.40 1.18 -5.84
N HIS A 112 -16.11 1.07 -5.53
CA HIS A 112 -15.49 -0.16 -5.03
C HIS A 112 -15.50 -0.25 -3.50
N ILE A 113 -15.96 0.80 -2.79
CA ILE A 113 -16.20 0.73 -1.35
C ILE A 113 -17.30 -0.29 -1.08
N SER A 114 -16.95 -1.32 -0.31
CA SER A 114 -17.87 -2.38 0.11
C SER A 114 -17.67 -2.71 1.59
N GLY A 115 -18.61 -3.48 2.17
CA GLY A 115 -18.53 -3.93 3.56
C GLY A 115 -19.15 -2.96 4.57
N ALA A 116 -18.58 -2.92 5.79
CA ALA A 116 -19.16 -2.21 6.94
C ALA A 116 -18.96 -0.68 6.92
N ILE A 117 -18.17 -0.16 5.98
CA ILE A 117 -17.94 1.29 5.87
C ILE A 117 -19.13 1.93 5.15
N ASP A 118 -19.78 2.86 5.85
CA ASP A 118 -20.78 3.74 5.28
C ASP A 118 -20.11 4.76 4.34
N SER A 119 -20.33 4.59 3.04
CA SER A 119 -19.83 5.49 1.99
C SER A 119 -20.43 6.91 2.05
N SER A 120 -21.50 7.12 2.84
CA SER A 120 -22.11 8.44 3.05
C SER A 120 -21.39 9.29 4.11
N LYS A 121 -20.48 8.71 4.92
CA LYS A 121 -19.62 9.47 5.83
C LYS A 121 -18.40 10.01 5.09
N ILE A 122 -17.88 11.17 5.56
CA ILE A 122 -16.79 11.94 4.93
C ILE A 122 -15.71 11.00 4.38
N SER A 123 -15.74 10.85 3.06
CA SER A 123 -14.83 10.07 2.27
C SER A 123 -14.31 10.99 1.17
N PHE A 124 -12.99 11.11 1.06
CA PHE A 124 -12.36 11.95 0.04
C PHE A 124 -11.13 11.25 -0.51
N HIS A 125 -10.75 11.58 -1.74
CA HIS A 125 -9.47 11.12 -2.28
C HIS A 125 -8.33 11.91 -1.65
N MET A 126 -7.19 11.27 -1.41
CA MET A 126 -5.99 11.92 -0.84
C MET A 126 -5.51 13.15 -1.64
N HIS A 127 -5.86 13.26 -2.92
CA HIS A 127 -5.48 14.39 -3.76
C HIS A 127 -6.60 15.43 -3.97
N ASP A 128 -7.72 15.31 -3.23
CA ASP A 128 -8.81 16.28 -3.26
C ASP A 128 -8.54 17.43 -2.28
N GLU A 129 -8.34 18.64 -2.82
CA GLU A 129 -8.06 19.84 -2.03
C GLU A 129 -9.18 20.18 -1.05
N ASN A 130 -10.45 20.03 -1.45
CA ASN A 130 -11.59 20.39 -0.61
C ASN A 130 -11.78 19.37 0.52
N GLY A 131 -11.62 18.08 0.19
CA GLY A 131 -11.57 17.00 1.16
C GLY A 131 -10.49 17.21 2.20
N LEU A 132 -9.28 17.60 1.78
CA LEU A 132 -8.16 17.89 2.68
C LEU A 132 -8.42 19.09 3.61
N ASN A 133 -9.02 20.17 3.09
CA ASN A 133 -9.39 21.32 3.91
C ASN A 133 -10.41 20.91 4.99
N THR A 134 -11.45 20.19 4.59
CA THR A 134 -12.49 19.67 5.50
C THR A 134 -11.90 18.72 6.54
N PHE A 135 -10.96 17.86 6.11
CA PHE A 135 -10.24 16.95 6.98
C PHE A 135 -9.41 17.69 8.02
N LYS A 136 -8.62 18.70 7.60
CA LYS A 136 -7.84 19.56 8.49
C LYS A 136 -8.72 20.24 9.53
N ASP A 137 -9.82 20.87 9.11
CA ASP A 137 -10.76 21.54 10.01
C ASP A 137 -11.34 20.56 11.04
N LYS A 138 -11.67 19.34 10.61
CA LYS A 138 -12.17 18.28 11.49
C LYS A 138 -11.11 17.84 12.50
N ILE A 139 -9.86 17.63 12.09
CA ILE A 139 -8.78 17.22 12.98
C ILE A 139 -8.48 18.31 14.02
N VAL A 140 -8.33 19.58 13.59
CA VAL A 140 -8.12 20.72 14.49
C VAL A 140 -9.22 20.79 15.55
N LYS A 141 -10.48 20.62 15.14
CA LYS A 141 -11.63 20.64 16.05
C LYS A 141 -11.65 19.44 17.02
N LEU A 142 -11.41 18.22 16.54
CA LEU A 142 -11.51 17.01 17.36
C LEU A 142 -10.39 16.88 18.39
N PHE A 143 -9.21 17.40 18.07
CA PHE A 143 -8.02 17.36 18.92
C PHE A 143 -7.79 18.67 19.70
N GLU A 144 -8.65 19.68 19.48
CA GLU A 144 -8.53 21.02 20.10
C GLU A 144 -7.15 21.66 19.84
N LEU A 145 -6.69 21.57 18.59
CA LEU A 145 -5.39 22.10 18.16
C LEU A 145 -5.45 23.61 17.95
N GLU A 146 -4.27 24.24 17.92
CA GLU A 146 -4.13 25.63 17.52
C GLU A 146 -4.51 25.83 16.05
N GLU A 147 -5.03 27.02 15.72
CA GLU A 147 -5.28 27.37 14.33
C GLU A 147 -3.97 27.49 13.55
N ILE A 148 -3.99 26.97 12.33
CA ILE A 148 -2.85 27.02 11.41
C ILE A 148 -3.04 28.20 10.47
N ASP A 149 -1.99 28.98 10.26
CA ASP A 149 -2.00 30.03 9.24
C ASP A 149 -2.37 29.44 7.86
N TYR A 150 -3.29 30.11 7.17
CA TYR A 150 -3.83 29.61 5.92
C TYR A 150 -2.76 29.47 4.82
N LYS A 151 -1.72 30.31 4.81
CA LYS A 151 -0.63 30.21 3.83
C LYS A 151 0.26 29.02 4.14
N ILE A 152 0.59 28.79 5.41
CA ILE A 152 1.35 27.61 5.85
C ILE A 152 0.58 26.33 5.47
N TRP A 153 -0.70 26.26 5.82
CA TRP A 153 -1.56 25.14 5.44
C TRP A 153 -1.64 24.95 3.91
N GLY A 154 -1.71 26.05 3.14
CA GLY A 154 -1.73 25.99 1.69
C GLY A 154 -0.49 25.32 1.10
N GLU A 155 0.70 25.66 1.60
CA GLU A 155 1.96 25.05 1.16
C GLU A 155 2.08 23.58 1.60
N ASP A 156 1.67 23.25 2.83
CA ASP A 156 1.68 21.87 3.34
C ASP A 156 0.73 20.97 2.56
N ARG A 157 -0.49 21.47 2.29
CA ARG A 157 -1.48 20.79 1.45
C ARG A 157 -0.94 20.55 0.04
N LYS A 158 -0.32 21.56 -0.57
CA LYS A 158 0.23 21.45 -1.92
C LYS A 158 1.34 20.40 -1.99
N ARG A 159 2.30 20.45 -1.07
CA ARG A 159 3.40 19.47 -0.94
C ARG A 159 2.87 18.05 -0.78
N PHE A 160 1.85 17.88 0.07
CA PHE A 160 1.18 16.59 0.26
C PHE A 160 0.57 16.09 -1.05
N ILE A 161 -0.23 16.90 -1.74
CA ILE A 161 -0.88 16.51 -3.01
C ILE A 161 0.16 16.14 -4.08
N GLU A 162 1.24 16.89 -4.21
CA GLU A 162 2.32 16.60 -5.16
C GLU A 162 2.97 15.25 -4.86
N THR A 163 3.23 14.96 -3.58
CA THR A 163 3.78 13.67 -3.12
C THR A 163 2.82 12.52 -3.44
N ILE A 164 1.53 12.68 -3.10
CA ILE A 164 0.48 11.68 -3.36
C ILE A 164 0.33 11.41 -4.85
N LYS A 165 0.39 12.43 -5.71
CA LYS A 165 0.37 12.28 -7.16
C LYS A 165 1.57 11.47 -7.65
N GLY A 166 2.77 11.73 -7.13
CA GLY A 166 3.98 10.96 -7.44
C GLY A 166 3.83 9.46 -7.10
N ILE A 167 3.39 9.15 -5.87
CA ILE A 167 3.14 7.76 -5.44
C ILE A 167 2.10 7.09 -6.35
N SER A 168 1.01 7.79 -6.66
CA SER A 168 -0.06 7.26 -7.51
C SER A 168 0.33 7.02 -8.96
N TYR A 169 1.24 7.82 -9.49
CA TYR A 169 1.77 7.62 -10.83
C TYR A 169 2.58 6.32 -10.90
N ILE A 170 3.45 6.08 -9.91
CA ILE A 170 4.24 4.84 -9.80
C ILE A 170 3.30 3.65 -9.64
N GLU A 171 2.34 3.73 -8.71
CA GLU A 171 1.33 2.69 -8.47
C GLU A 171 0.51 2.39 -9.73
N ALA A 172 -0.01 3.41 -10.41
CA ALA A 172 -0.81 3.23 -11.63
C ALA A 172 0.02 2.61 -12.75
N THR A 173 1.30 2.97 -12.86
CA THR A 173 2.16 2.39 -13.89
C THR A 173 2.45 0.92 -13.59
N ASN A 174 2.61 0.55 -12.32
CA ASN A 174 2.75 -0.84 -11.87
C ASN A 174 1.45 -1.66 -11.94
N LEU A 175 0.27 -1.04 -11.82
CA LEU A 175 -1.01 -1.74 -11.98
C LEU A 175 -1.33 -2.00 -13.46
N ASN A 176 -0.95 -1.06 -14.31
CA ASN A 176 -1.15 -1.12 -15.75
C ASN A 176 -0.01 -1.82 -16.50
N THR A 177 1.09 -2.10 -15.81
CA THR A 177 2.18 -2.93 -16.32
C THR A 177 2.24 -4.20 -15.51
N GLN A 178 2.07 -5.37 -16.12
CA GLN A 178 2.11 -6.64 -15.42
C GLN A 178 3.19 -7.52 -16.02
N VAL A 179 3.95 -8.17 -15.14
CA VAL A 179 4.89 -9.23 -15.51
C VAL A 179 4.46 -10.49 -14.77
N GLN A 180 4.18 -11.55 -15.54
CA GLN A 180 3.70 -12.82 -15.01
C GLN A 180 4.60 -13.95 -15.48
N VAL A 181 4.87 -14.91 -14.60
CA VAL A 181 5.53 -16.17 -14.98
C VAL A 181 4.43 -17.13 -15.45
N GLU A 182 4.36 -17.39 -16.76
CA GLU A 182 3.40 -18.34 -17.31
C GLU A 182 3.85 -19.79 -17.13
N LYS A 183 5.18 -20.00 -17.20
CA LYS A 183 5.76 -21.34 -17.15
C LYS A 183 7.22 -21.30 -16.73
N VAL A 184 7.59 -22.23 -15.87
CA VAL A 184 8.99 -22.56 -15.56
C VAL A 184 9.35 -23.87 -16.26
N LYS A 185 10.49 -23.90 -16.96
CA LYS A 185 11.01 -25.12 -17.59
C LYS A 185 12.49 -25.28 -17.27
N LYS A 186 12.85 -26.42 -16.66
CA LYS A 186 14.24 -26.83 -16.51
C LYS A 186 14.82 -27.19 -17.88
N LEU A 187 15.90 -26.51 -18.29
CA LEU A 187 16.62 -26.81 -19.54
C LEU A 187 17.72 -27.84 -19.30
N ASN A 188 18.56 -27.60 -18.31
CA ASN A 188 19.60 -28.50 -17.82
C ASN A 188 19.76 -28.29 -16.30
N ASP A 189 20.81 -28.85 -15.69
CA ASP A 189 20.99 -28.77 -14.24
C ASP A 189 21.32 -27.36 -13.73
N GLU A 190 21.75 -26.43 -14.59
CA GLU A 190 22.19 -25.08 -14.22
C GLU A 190 21.30 -23.98 -14.81
N GLU A 191 20.34 -24.32 -15.68
CA GLU A 191 19.51 -23.34 -16.40
C GLU A 191 18.00 -23.59 -16.30
N LEU A 192 17.27 -22.51 -16.02
CA LEU A 192 15.81 -22.44 -16.09
C LEU A 192 15.38 -21.48 -17.20
N GLU A 193 14.46 -21.93 -18.06
CA GLU A 193 13.70 -21.06 -18.96
C GLU A 193 12.42 -20.61 -18.24
N LEU A 194 12.24 -19.30 -18.09
CA LEU A 194 10.98 -18.67 -17.72
C LEU A 194 10.26 -18.18 -18.96
N GLN A 195 9.04 -18.66 -19.17
CA GLN A 195 8.09 -18.05 -20.09
C GLN A 195 7.37 -16.93 -19.35
N LEU A 196 7.59 -15.70 -19.77
CA LEU A 196 7.13 -14.49 -19.11
C LEU A 196 6.12 -13.78 -19.99
N ARG A 197 4.96 -13.42 -19.42
CA ARG A 197 4.00 -12.52 -20.06
C ARG A 197 4.19 -11.12 -19.52
N PHE A 198 4.42 -10.18 -20.42
CA PHE A 198 4.46 -8.77 -20.15
C PHE A 198 3.21 -8.12 -20.74
N ILE A 199 2.51 -7.34 -19.94
CA ILE A 199 1.30 -6.61 -20.32
C ILE A 199 1.53 -5.16 -19.97
N ASN A 200 1.40 -4.26 -20.93
CA ASN A 200 1.39 -2.81 -20.70
C ASN A 200 0.09 -2.26 -21.27
N VAL A 201 -0.86 -1.91 -20.39
CA VAL A 201 -2.12 -1.27 -20.79
C VAL A 201 -2.03 0.26 -20.78
N THR A 202 -0.85 0.84 -20.49
CA THR A 202 -0.64 2.30 -20.52
C THR A 202 -0.48 2.83 -21.95
N ASP A 203 -0.54 4.16 -22.08
CA ASP A 203 -0.28 4.90 -23.32
C ASP A 203 1.18 5.34 -23.49
N LYS A 204 2.08 4.82 -22.63
CA LYS A 204 3.52 5.08 -22.65
C LYS A 204 4.31 3.79 -22.82
N ASP A 205 5.52 3.92 -23.34
CA ASP A 205 6.47 2.81 -23.41
C ASP A 205 7.15 2.67 -22.03
N ILE A 206 7.44 1.44 -21.62
CA ILE A 206 7.96 1.10 -20.29
C ILE A 206 9.36 0.51 -20.41
N GLU A 207 10.27 1.05 -19.61
CA GLU A 207 11.62 0.53 -19.42
C GLU A 207 11.76 0.06 -17.97
N PHE A 208 12.28 -1.16 -17.77
CA PHE A 208 12.45 -1.75 -16.45
C PHE A 208 13.86 -1.47 -15.93
N LYS A 209 13.96 -1.09 -14.65
CA LYS A 209 15.24 -1.02 -13.92
C LYS A 209 15.70 -2.40 -13.49
N PHE A 210 14.78 -3.17 -12.90
CA PHE A 210 15.00 -4.56 -12.52
C PHE A 210 13.66 -5.30 -12.50
N ILE A 211 13.73 -6.63 -12.58
CA ILE A 211 12.60 -7.52 -12.31
C ILE A 211 13.09 -8.68 -11.45
N ASP A 212 12.47 -8.86 -10.29
CA ASP A 212 12.74 -9.94 -9.36
C ASP A 212 11.62 -10.98 -9.41
N PHE A 213 12.02 -12.25 -9.50
CA PHE A 213 11.14 -13.41 -9.57
C PHE A 213 11.39 -14.29 -8.35
N GLU A 214 10.42 -14.34 -7.44
CA GLU A 214 10.38 -15.25 -6.30
C GLU A 214 9.54 -16.48 -6.70
N LEU A 215 10.20 -17.56 -7.11
CA LEU A 215 9.52 -18.79 -7.53
C LEU A 215 9.36 -19.75 -6.37
N VAL A 216 8.18 -20.36 -6.24
CA VAL A 216 7.86 -21.26 -5.12
C VAL A 216 7.33 -22.58 -5.66
N ASP A 217 7.92 -23.69 -5.24
CA ASP A 217 7.44 -25.01 -5.62
C ASP A 217 6.30 -25.50 -4.71
N SER A 218 5.65 -26.60 -5.09
CA SER A 218 4.54 -27.20 -4.32
C SER A 218 4.91 -27.67 -2.91
N PHE A 219 6.20 -27.71 -2.56
CA PHE A 219 6.69 -28.05 -1.22
C PHE A 219 7.05 -26.81 -0.39
N GLY A 220 6.92 -25.61 -0.96
CA GLY A 220 7.30 -24.36 -0.31
C GLY A 220 8.79 -24.07 -0.37
N ASN A 221 9.56 -24.75 -1.22
CA ASN A 221 10.94 -24.32 -1.47
C ASN A 221 10.93 -23.14 -2.43
N GLU A 222 11.80 -22.17 -2.16
CA GLU A 222 11.84 -20.90 -2.88
C GLU A 222 13.17 -20.71 -3.61
N ILE A 223 13.13 -20.00 -4.73
CA ILE A 223 14.32 -19.48 -5.41
C ILE A 223 14.06 -18.06 -5.90
N GLN A 224 15.06 -17.19 -5.76
CA GLN A 224 15.04 -15.84 -6.29
C GLN A 224 15.87 -15.76 -7.57
N LEU A 225 15.30 -15.14 -8.60
CA LEU A 225 15.98 -14.87 -9.87
C LEU A 225 15.82 -13.39 -10.19
N LEU A 226 16.94 -12.73 -10.47
CA LEU A 226 16.98 -11.30 -10.75
C LEU A 226 17.32 -11.04 -12.21
N ALA A 227 16.47 -10.26 -12.88
CA ALA A 227 16.73 -9.72 -14.21
C ALA A 227 17.21 -8.27 -14.10
N GLU A 228 18.48 -8.06 -14.45
CA GLU A 228 19.14 -6.75 -14.54
C GLU A 228 19.59 -6.48 -16.00
N ASP A 229 20.64 -5.68 -16.21
CA ASP A 229 21.13 -5.19 -17.51
C ASP A 229 21.17 -6.25 -18.61
N LYS A 230 21.65 -7.47 -18.30
CA LYS A 230 21.72 -8.60 -19.26
C LYS A 230 20.39 -8.87 -19.97
N TYR A 231 19.27 -8.69 -19.28
CA TYR A 231 17.93 -8.92 -19.82
C TYR A 231 17.25 -7.62 -20.23
N LEU A 232 17.61 -6.50 -19.61
CA LEU A 232 16.83 -5.27 -19.63
C LEU A 232 17.42 -4.14 -20.51
N GLU A 233 18.72 -4.13 -20.79
CA GLU A 233 19.42 -3.02 -21.48
C GLU A 233 18.79 -2.63 -22.83
N ASN A 234 18.18 -3.60 -23.53
CA ASN A 234 17.48 -3.37 -24.80
C ASN A 234 16.03 -3.89 -24.76
N TYR A 235 15.42 -3.95 -23.57
CA TYR A 235 14.06 -4.44 -23.39
C TYR A 235 13.09 -3.31 -23.07
N THR A 236 12.42 -2.81 -24.10
CA THR A 236 11.28 -1.88 -23.95
C THR A 236 9.97 -2.66 -24.07
N LEU A 237 9.02 -2.40 -23.19
CA LEU A 237 7.64 -2.87 -23.29
C LEU A 237 6.77 -1.72 -23.81
N TYR A 238 6.37 -1.79 -25.07
CA TYR A 238 5.68 -0.69 -25.74
C TYR A 238 4.28 -0.45 -25.20
N ARG A 239 3.75 0.75 -25.42
CA ARG A 239 2.38 1.12 -25.04
C ARG A 239 1.36 0.14 -25.63
N LYS A 240 0.32 -0.20 -24.85
CA LYS A 240 -0.74 -1.15 -25.23
C LYS A 240 -0.23 -2.53 -25.71
N GLU A 241 1.00 -2.91 -25.35
CA GLU A 241 1.60 -4.17 -25.75
C GLU A 241 1.24 -5.30 -24.78
N ASN A 242 0.93 -6.48 -25.32
CA ASN A 242 0.86 -7.73 -24.57
C ASN A 242 1.76 -8.73 -25.29
N LYS A 243 2.90 -9.06 -24.69
CA LYS A 243 3.91 -9.94 -25.29
C LYS A 243 4.30 -11.06 -24.35
N VAL A 244 4.66 -12.20 -24.95
CA VAL A 244 5.22 -13.34 -24.25
C VAL A 244 6.65 -13.51 -24.70
N VAL A 245 7.58 -13.59 -23.75
CA VAL A 245 9.01 -13.77 -24.00
C VAL A 245 9.54 -14.94 -23.18
N LYS A 246 10.69 -15.46 -23.59
CA LYS A 246 11.37 -16.53 -22.88
C LYS A 246 12.74 -16.08 -22.47
N TRP A 247 13.01 -16.09 -21.18
CA TRP A 247 14.32 -15.73 -20.63
C TRP A 247 14.93 -16.93 -19.94
N VAL A 248 16.24 -17.11 -20.12
CA VAL A 248 17.00 -18.21 -19.50
C VAL A 248 17.83 -17.64 -18.37
N PHE A 249 17.62 -18.16 -17.17
CA PHE A 249 18.34 -17.81 -15.96
C PHE A 249 19.28 -18.94 -15.56
N GLN A 250 20.48 -18.56 -15.10
CA GLN A 250 21.35 -19.47 -14.38
C GLN A 250 20.76 -19.65 -12.97
N TYR A 251 20.73 -20.89 -12.48
CA TYR A 251 20.20 -21.20 -11.16
C TYR A 251 21.07 -22.26 -10.47
N ASP A 252 21.16 -22.20 -9.14
CA ASP A 252 21.95 -23.18 -8.38
C ASP A 252 21.21 -24.53 -8.31
N TYR A 253 21.81 -25.57 -8.90
CA TYR A 253 21.29 -26.94 -8.85
C TYR A 253 21.21 -27.51 -7.42
N LYS A 254 21.93 -26.91 -6.46
CA LYS A 254 21.85 -27.25 -5.03
C LYS A 254 20.66 -26.60 -4.34
N SER A 255 19.92 -25.73 -5.01
CA SER A 255 18.66 -25.23 -4.50
C SER A 255 17.68 -26.38 -4.26
N ASN A 256 16.96 -26.33 -3.13
CA ASN A 256 15.89 -27.27 -2.83
C ASN A 256 14.65 -27.06 -3.70
N TYR A 257 14.60 -25.96 -4.46
CA TYR A 257 13.53 -25.65 -5.39
C TYR A 257 13.44 -26.70 -6.51
N ASN A 258 12.24 -27.25 -6.71
CA ASN A 258 11.97 -28.19 -7.79
C ASN A 258 11.21 -27.53 -8.96
N PRO A 259 11.88 -27.22 -10.10
CA PRO A 259 11.24 -26.54 -11.23
C PRO A 259 10.12 -27.34 -11.89
N ARG A 260 10.12 -28.68 -11.76
CA ARG A 260 9.04 -29.53 -12.31
C ARG A 260 7.77 -29.48 -11.46
N ARG A 261 7.86 -28.91 -10.25
CA ARG A 261 6.76 -28.75 -9.30
C ARG A 261 6.56 -27.28 -8.94
N ASP A 262 7.03 -26.37 -9.80
CA ASP A 262 6.73 -24.95 -9.70
C ASP A 262 5.22 -24.76 -9.50
N ASN A 263 4.89 -23.94 -8.51
CA ASN A 263 3.52 -23.56 -8.26
C ASN A 263 3.41 -22.06 -8.56
N GLY A 264 3.22 -21.73 -9.84
CA GLY A 264 3.09 -20.35 -10.31
C GLY A 264 2.03 -19.50 -9.61
N ASN A 265 1.09 -20.09 -8.86
CA ASN A 265 0.13 -19.34 -8.03
C ASN A 265 0.75 -18.78 -6.74
N LEU A 266 1.86 -19.37 -6.27
CA LEU A 266 2.62 -18.92 -5.10
C LEU A 266 3.80 -18.03 -5.49
N SER A 267 4.27 -18.14 -6.72
CA SER A 267 5.36 -17.35 -7.25
C SER A 267 4.98 -15.87 -7.34
N LYS A 268 5.90 -14.98 -6.94
CA LYS A 268 5.71 -13.52 -6.96
C LYS A 268 6.67 -12.88 -7.96
N VAL A 269 6.20 -11.82 -8.60
CA VAL A 269 7.03 -10.97 -9.46
C VAL A 269 6.96 -9.56 -8.93
N SER A 270 8.13 -8.94 -8.74
CA SER A 270 8.25 -7.53 -8.39
C SER A 270 9.21 -6.84 -9.37
N PHE A 271 8.98 -5.58 -9.66
CA PHE A 271 9.82 -4.84 -10.60
C PHE A 271 9.78 -3.35 -10.30
N GLU A 272 10.79 -2.64 -10.78
CA GLU A 272 10.82 -1.19 -10.82
C GLU A 272 11.02 -0.73 -12.28
N ILE A 273 10.40 0.39 -12.63
CA ILE A 273 10.48 0.99 -13.96
C ILE A 273 11.20 2.34 -13.91
N TYR A 274 11.77 2.77 -15.02
CA TYR A 274 12.20 4.15 -15.18
C TYR A 274 10.98 5.08 -15.28
N SER A 275 11.03 6.21 -14.58
CA SER A 275 9.93 7.18 -14.42
C SER A 275 9.68 8.04 -15.65
#